data_AF-A0A357T3W9-F1
#
_entry.id   AF-A0A357T3W9-F1
#
_cell.length_a   1.000
_cell.length_b   1.000
_cell.length_c   1.000
_cell.angle_alpha   90.00
_cell.angle_beta   90.00
_cell.angle_gamma   90.00
#
_symmetry.space_group_name_H-M   'P 1'
#
loop_
_entity.id
_entity.type
_entity.pdbx_description
1 polymer ?
#
loop_
_entity_poly.entity_id
_entity_poly.type
_entity_poly.pdbx_seq_one_letter_code
_entity_poly.pdbx_strand_id
1 'polypeptide(L)'
;KVGYQCGAEWDRPLGLKGIKFYTEYTRINQFTYTHNEPFFNYTYKGQLLGGPLGPDADQLNLELTTTNEGPWQYGFAFSRQRKGEGRIGDEWTYQPGQTAVFLTGVVETTDRLVLSATKYLGVSDQVTLSLSLSRIANAGRQSGAISFLPEIAVLGKVSWK
;
A
#
# COMPACT_ATOMS: atom_id res chain seq x y z
N LYS A 1 13.44 16.13 -6.50
CA LYS A 1 13.28 14.95 -5.62
C LYS A 1 12.04 15.20 -4.76
N VAL A 2 10.91 14.56 -5.04
CA VAL A 2 9.63 14.86 -4.37
C VAL A 2 8.87 13.57 -4.16
N GLY A 3 8.35 13.39 -2.96
CA GLY A 3 7.26 12.46 -2.65
C GLY A 3 6.13 13.24 -1.98
N TYR A 4 4.90 12.79 -2.15
CA TYR A 4 3.74 13.38 -1.53
C TYR A 4 2.70 12.30 -1.20
N GLN A 5 1.90 12.58 -0.18
CA GLN A 5 0.83 11.73 0.29
C GLN A 5 -0.36 12.60 0.63
N CYS A 6 -1.55 12.15 0.24
CA CYS A 6 -2.81 12.75 0.64
C CYS A 6 -3.83 11.66 0.95
N GLY A 7 -4.73 11.95 1.88
CA GLY A 7 -5.78 11.02 2.23
C GLY A 7 -7.03 11.74 2.70
N ALA A 8 -8.13 11.01 2.71
CA ALA A 8 -9.41 11.49 3.17
C ALA A 8 -10.17 10.37 3.90
N GLU A 9 -10.93 10.78 4.90
CA GLU A 9 -11.92 9.95 5.58
C GLU A 9 -13.30 10.51 5.28
N TRP A 10 -14.26 9.62 4.97
CA TRP A 10 -15.64 9.97 4.73
C TRP A 10 -16.56 9.11 5.58
N ASP A 11 -17.16 9.74 6.59
CA ASP A 11 -18.25 9.18 7.38
C ASP A 11 -19.55 9.10 6.57
N ARG A 12 -20.20 7.93 6.59
CA ARG A 12 -21.47 7.68 5.90
C ARG A 12 -21.41 7.98 4.40
N PRO A 13 -20.51 7.33 3.65
CA PRO A 13 -20.37 7.55 2.22
C PRO A 13 -21.70 7.28 1.51
N LEU A 14 -22.10 8.18 0.61
CA LEU A 14 -23.35 8.10 -0.15
C LEU A 14 -24.62 8.02 0.75
N GLY A 15 -24.54 8.46 2.01
CA GLY A 15 -25.65 8.42 2.97
C GLY A 15 -25.85 7.09 3.68
N LEU A 16 -24.98 6.10 3.44
CA LEU A 16 -25.06 4.78 4.08
C LEU A 16 -24.60 4.87 5.54
N LYS A 17 -25.53 4.68 6.48
CA LYS A 17 -25.20 4.64 7.92
C LYS A 17 -24.40 3.39 8.25
N GLY A 18 -23.51 3.51 9.22
CA GLY A 18 -22.75 2.37 9.72
C GLY A 18 -21.58 1.96 8.83
N ILE A 19 -21.13 2.83 7.92
CA ILE A 19 -19.98 2.61 7.05
C ILE A 19 -19.08 3.85 7.09
N LYS A 20 -17.77 3.61 7.08
CA LYS A 20 -16.72 4.61 6.84
C LYS A 20 -15.94 4.23 5.59
N PHE A 21 -15.54 5.25 4.85
CA PHE A 21 -14.65 5.12 3.71
C PHE A 21 -13.34 5.86 3.99
N TYR A 22 -12.22 5.21 3.71
CA TYR A 22 -10.89 5.80 3.75
C TYR A 22 -10.26 5.71 2.37
N THR A 23 -9.54 6.75 1.98
CA THR A 23 -8.70 6.73 0.79
C THR A 23 -7.38 7.41 1.06
N GLU A 24 -6.31 6.86 0.51
CA GLU A 24 -4.98 7.44 0.56
C GLU A 24 -4.28 7.24 -0.77
N TYR A 25 -3.60 8.27 -1.24
CA TYR A 25 -2.70 8.20 -2.38
C TYR A 25 -1.32 8.68 -1.97
N THR A 26 -0.32 7.83 -2.21
CA THR A 26 1.09 8.11 -1.94
C THR A 26 1.87 7.97 -3.23
N ARG A 27 2.69 8.98 -3.58
CA ARG A 27 3.63 8.95 -4.70
C ARG A 27 5.03 9.30 -4.23
N ILE A 28 6.01 8.49 -4.61
CA ILE A 28 7.42 8.70 -4.32
C ILE A 28 8.20 8.59 -5.63
N ASN A 29 8.78 9.70 -6.09
CA ASN A 29 9.62 9.71 -7.29
C ASN A 29 10.95 8.99 -7.03
N GLN A 30 11.63 8.53 -8.09
CA GLN A 30 12.83 7.69 -8.01
C GLN A 30 13.90 8.21 -7.05
N PHE A 31 14.22 9.49 -7.12
CA PHE A 31 15.35 10.05 -6.37
C PHE A 31 14.96 10.67 -5.02
N THR A 32 13.76 10.38 -4.49
CA THR A 32 13.28 10.99 -3.24
C THR A 32 14.16 10.67 -2.04
N TYR A 33 14.73 9.46 -2.00
CA TYR A 33 15.55 8.98 -0.88
C TYR A 33 17.05 8.87 -1.21
N THR A 34 17.46 9.33 -2.40
CA THR A 34 18.84 9.21 -2.87
C THR A 34 19.58 10.54 -2.71
N HIS A 35 20.80 10.45 -2.18
CA HIS A 35 21.77 11.53 -2.12
C HIS A 35 22.89 11.27 -3.13
N ASN A 36 23.65 12.31 -3.49
CA ASN A 36 24.78 12.16 -4.43
C ASN A 36 25.95 11.39 -3.81
N GLU A 37 26.02 11.40 -2.48
CA GLU A 37 26.98 10.64 -1.67
C GLU A 37 26.23 9.45 -1.06
N PRO A 38 26.56 8.19 -1.41
CA PRO A 38 25.79 7.02 -1.00
C PRO A 38 25.65 6.85 0.51
N PHE A 39 26.64 7.34 1.28
CA PHE A 39 26.61 7.34 2.76
C PHE A 39 25.43 8.15 3.32
N PHE A 40 24.95 9.17 2.58
CA PHE A 40 23.83 10.02 2.97
C PHE A 40 22.51 9.64 2.29
N ASN A 41 22.43 8.48 1.63
CA ASN A 41 21.13 7.93 1.25
C ASN A 41 20.26 7.79 2.50
N TYR A 42 18.94 7.90 2.34
CA TYR A 42 18.00 7.86 3.46
C TYR A 42 17.78 6.43 3.96
N THR A 43 18.86 5.77 4.36
CA THR A 43 18.92 4.41 4.87
C THR A 43 19.73 4.34 6.17
N TYR A 44 19.46 3.31 6.96
CA TYR A 44 20.27 2.94 8.11
C TYR A 44 20.43 1.43 8.14
N LYS A 45 21.67 0.94 8.19
CA LYS A 45 21.99 -0.51 8.15
C LYS A 45 21.29 -1.24 6.99
N GLY A 46 21.23 -0.60 5.82
CA GLY A 46 20.60 -1.17 4.62
C GLY A 46 19.08 -1.11 4.60
N GLN A 47 18.43 -0.58 5.64
CA GLN A 47 16.98 -0.39 5.69
C GLN A 47 16.61 1.04 5.31
N LEU A 48 15.59 1.19 4.49
CA LEU A 48 15.04 2.49 4.12
C LEU A 48 14.42 3.17 5.35
N LEU A 49 14.79 4.43 5.61
CA LEU A 49 14.22 5.24 6.71
C LEU A 49 12.95 5.99 6.28
N GLY A 50 12.67 6.05 4.97
CA GLY A 50 11.50 6.69 4.39
C GLY A 50 10.25 5.82 4.41
N GLY A 51 9.26 6.20 3.60
CA GLY A 51 8.01 5.44 3.47
C GLY A 51 8.24 4.02 2.92
N PRO A 52 7.48 3.01 3.40
CA PRO A 52 7.71 1.60 3.11
C PRO A 52 7.54 1.23 1.63
N LEU A 53 6.82 2.06 0.87
CA LEU A 53 6.63 1.92 -0.58
C LEU A 53 7.97 2.06 -1.36
N GLY A 54 8.95 2.77 -0.80
CA GLY A 54 10.26 3.00 -1.41
C GLY A 54 10.23 3.98 -2.60
N PRO A 55 11.38 4.18 -3.25
CA PRO A 55 11.47 5.09 -4.39
C PRO A 55 10.77 4.53 -5.63
N ASP A 56 10.49 5.42 -6.59
CA ASP A 56 9.97 5.10 -7.90
C ASP A 56 8.65 4.31 -7.88
N ALA A 57 7.71 4.77 -7.07
CA ALA A 57 6.51 4.02 -6.76
C ALA A 57 5.34 4.92 -6.40
N ASP A 58 4.12 4.43 -6.63
CA ASP A 58 2.92 4.99 -6.06
C ASP A 58 1.95 3.92 -5.57
N GLN A 59 1.04 4.32 -4.69
CA GLN A 59 0.02 3.46 -4.15
C GLN A 59 -1.27 4.24 -3.91
N LEU A 60 -2.37 3.70 -4.40
CA LEU A 60 -3.74 4.10 -4.03
C LEU A 60 -4.30 3.04 -3.09
N ASN A 61 -4.83 3.48 -1.96
CA ASN A 61 -5.58 2.66 -1.00
C ASN A 61 -7.02 3.17 -0.94
N LEU A 62 -7.97 2.22 -0.95
CA LEU A 62 -9.39 2.42 -0.74
C LEU A 62 -9.85 1.41 0.31
N GLU A 63 -10.53 1.86 1.35
CA GLU A 63 -11.03 1.00 2.41
C GLU A 63 -12.46 1.37 2.78
N LEU A 64 -13.33 0.37 2.89
CA LEU A 64 -14.67 0.48 3.42
C LEU A 64 -14.76 -0.41 4.67
N THR A 65 -15.19 0.16 5.77
CA THR A 65 -15.38 -0.59 7.02
C THR A 65 -16.74 -0.30 7.63
N THR A 66 -17.36 -1.32 8.22
CA THR A 66 -18.59 -1.13 8.98
C THR A 66 -18.29 -0.59 10.38
N THR A 67 -19.06 0.40 10.83
CA THR A 67 -18.90 1.03 12.15
C THR A 67 -20.01 0.67 13.14
N ASN A 68 -20.79 -0.37 12.85
CA ASN A 68 -21.90 -0.77 13.72
C ASN A 68 -21.38 -1.38 15.03
N GLU A 69 -22.09 -1.16 16.13
CA GLU A 69 -21.78 -1.69 17.48
C GLU A 69 -22.12 -3.18 17.66
N GLY A 70 -22.41 -3.89 16.56
CA GLY A 70 -22.70 -5.32 16.59
C GLY A 70 -21.45 -6.16 16.83
N PRO A 71 -21.61 -7.46 17.09
CA PRO A 71 -20.49 -8.38 17.30
C PRO A 71 -19.68 -8.65 16.01
N TRP A 72 -20.05 -8.03 14.89
CA TRP A 72 -19.41 -8.21 13.59
C TRP A 72 -18.98 -6.87 13.01
N GLN A 73 -17.75 -6.85 12.51
CA GLN A 73 -17.26 -5.82 11.61
C GLN A 73 -16.84 -6.45 10.28
N TYR A 74 -17.14 -5.76 9.20
CA TYR A 74 -16.76 -6.16 7.85
C TYR A 74 -15.89 -5.09 7.24
N GLY A 75 -14.84 -5.53 6.55
CA GLY A 75 -13.93 -4.66 5.82
C GLY A 75 -13.80 -5.09 4.37
N PHE A 76 -13.77 -4.11 3.49
CA PHE A 76 -13.35 -4.24 2.10
C PHE A 76 -12.17 -3.31 1.90
N ALA A 77 -11.05 -3.81 1.38
CA ALA A 77 -9.92 -2.98 0.99
C ALA A 77 -9.51 -3.29 -0.45
N PHE A 78 -9.19 -2.23 -1.18
CA PHE A 78 -8.54 -2.30 -2.48
C PHE A 78 -7.26 -1.48 -2.44
N SER A 79 -6.17 -2.03 -2.93
CA SER A 79 -4.96 -1.26 -3.21
C SER A 79 -4.46 -1.48 -4.62
N ARG A 80 -4.00 -0.40 -5.25
CA ARG A 80 -3.26 -0.42 -6.50
C ARG A 80 -1.89 0.17 -6.23
N GLN A 81 -0.87 -0.68 -6.29
CA GLN A 81 0.52 -0.28 -6.17
C GLN A 81 1.19 -0.37 -7.53
N ARG A 82 1.96 0.66 -7.92
CA ARG A 82 2.84 0.58 -9.09
C ARG A 82 4.28 0.81 -8.65
N LYS A 83 5.17 0.00 -9.18
CA LYS A 83 6.60 0.03 -8.87
C LYS A 83 7.39 0.07 -10.17
N GLY A 84 8.09 1.18 -10.39
CA GLY A 84 9.08 1.28 -11.45
C GLY A 84 10.36 0.54 -11.10
N GLU A 85 11.35 0.67 -11.96
CA GLU A 85 12.61 -0.06 -11.81
C GLU A 85 13.59 0.58 -10.83
N GLY A 86 13.38 1.87 -10.53
CA GLY A 86 14.25 2.70 -9.72
C GLY A 86 14.48 2.14 -8.32
N ARG A 87 15.73 2.23 -7.86
CA ARG A 87 16.19 1.76 -6.56
C ARG A 87 16.81 2.89 -5.76
N ILE A 88 16.88 2.68 -4.46
CA ILE A 88 17.63 3.59 -3.60
C ILE A 88 19.11 3.51 -3.95
N GLY A 89 19.76 4.67 -4.05
CA GLY A 89 21.16 4.76 -4.47
C GLY A 89 21.38 4.83 -5.98
N ASP A 90 20.34 4.71 -6.81
CA ASP A 90 20.46 5.03 -8.24
C ASP A 90 20.92 6.48 -8.39
N GLU A 91 22.05 6.68 -9.07
CA GLU A 91 22.60 8.01 -9.27
C GLU A 91 21.67 8.84 -10.15
N TRP A 92 21.42 10.07 -9.71
CA TRP A 92 20.68 11.01 -10.53
C TRP A 92 21.61 11.63 -11.57
N THR A 93 21.54 11.12 -12.80
CA THR A 93 22.18 11.77 -13.95
C THR A 93 21.20 12.77 -14.54
N TYR A 94 21.49 14.07 -14.41
CA TYR A 94 20.68 15.10 -15.03
C TYR A 94 20.64 14.92 -16.55
N GLN A 95 19.44 14.81 -17.11
CA GLN A 95 19.20 14.96 -18.54
C GLN A 95 18.49 16.29 -18.79
N PRO A 96 18.93 17.10 -19.77
CA PRO A 96 18.28 18.37 -20.10
C PRO A 96 16.78 18.18 -20.36
N GLY A 97 15.95 18.93 -19.63
CA GLY A 97 14.48 18.88 -19.75
C GLY A 97 13.79 17.80 -18.92
N GLN A 98 14.53 16.97 -18.18
CA GLN A 98 13.94 15.90 -17.36
C GLN A 98 13.45 16.44 -16.01
N THR A 99 12.13 16.51 -15.83
CA THR A 99 11.49 16.90 -14.55
C THR A 99 10.72 15.72 -13.95
N ALA A 100 10.97 15.42 -12.68
CA ALA A 100 10.22 14.46 -11.85
C ALA A 100 10.17 13.00 -12.39
N VAL A 101 11.33 12.36 -12.47
CA VAL A 101 11.50 10.95 -12.87
C VAL A 101 10.66 10.02 -11.98
N PHE A 102 9.75 9.27 -12.61
CA PHE A 102 8.71 8.51 -11.93
C PHE A 102 8.20 7.35 -12.80
N LEU A 103 8.03 6.19 -12.17
CA LEU A 103 7.64 4.92 -12.77
C LEU A 103 8.52 4.57 -13.97
N THR A 104 9.81 4.42 -13.69
CA THR A 104 10.80 4.09 -14.72
C THR A 104 10.71 2.64 -15.18
N GLY A 105 11.17 2.39 -16.41
CA GLY A 105 11.30 1.04 -16.97
C GLY A 105 10.00 0.27 -17.08
N VAL A 106 10.07 -1.05 -16.90
CA VAL A 106 8.90 -1.92 -16.88
C VAL A 106 8.21 -1.83 -15.52
N VAL A 107 7.08 -1.11 -15.49
CA VAL A 107 6.32 -0.89 -14.27
C VAL A 107 5.56 -2.15 -13.88
N GLU A 108 5.89 -2.70 -12.71
CA GLU A 108 5.11 -3.76 -12.07
C GLU A 108 3.90 -3.13 -11.38
N THR A 109 2.70 -3.68 -11.61
CA THR A 109 1.45 -3.20 -11.01
C THR A 109 0.79 -4.30 -10.22
N THR A 110 0.56 -4.06 -8.93
CA THR A 110 -0.12 -4.98 -8.03
C THR A 110 -1.48 -4.40 -7.66
N ASP A 111 -2.54 -5.07 -8.10
CA ASP A 111 -3.92 -4.82 -7.69
C ASP A 111 -4.28 -5.84 -6.62
N ARG A 112 -4.55 -5.40 -5.39
CA ARG A 112 -4.93 -6.27 -4.27
C ARG A 112 -6.35 -5.94 -3.82
N LEU A 113 -7.18 -6.96 -3.71
CA LEU A 113 -8.50 -6.90 -3.09
C LEU A 113 -8.48 -7.73 -1.81
N VAL A 114 -9.02 -7.18 -0.72
CA VAL A 114 -9.15 -7.85 0.58
C VAL A 114 -10.59 -7.75 1.05
N LEU A 115 -11.15 -8.87 1.47
CA LEU A 115 -12.39 -8.96 2.24
C LEU A 115 -12.04 -9.44 3.64
N SER A 116 -12.61 -8.80 4.66
CA SER A 116 -12.41 -9.19 6.05
C SER A 116 -13.72 -9.21 6.82
N ALA A 117 -13.80 -10.15 7.76
CA ALA A 117 -14.89 -10.24 8.73
C ALA A 117 -14.29 -10.49 10.11
N THR A 118 -14.53 -9.57 11.04
CA THR A 118 -14.10 -9.66 12.43
C THR A 118 -15.30 -9.93 13.30
N LYS A 119 -15.26 -11.03 14.07
CA LYS A 119 -16.21 -11.35 15.12
C LYS A 119 -15.62 -10.98 16.47
N TYR A 120 -16.31 -10.14 17.22
CA TYR A 120 -16.01 -9.85 18.62
C TYR A 120 -16.66 -10.89 19.53
N LEU A 121 -15.85 -11.47 20.42
CA LEU A 121 -16.22 -12.51 21.37
C LEU A 121 -16.18 -11.92 22.80
N GLY A 122 -17.04 -10.94 23.05
CA GLY A 122 -17.03 -10.15 24.28
C GLY A 122 -16.30 -8.82 24.11
N VAL A 123 -15.68 -8.33 25.19
CA VAL A 123 -15.12 -6.96 25.22
C VAL A 123 -13.71 -6.88 24.64
N SER A 124 -12.94 -7.98 24.71
CA SER A 124 -11.50 -7.97 24.43
C SER A 124 -11.05 -8.95 23.35
N ASP A 125 -11.84 -9.99 23.11
CA ASP A 125 -11.46 -11.10 22.26
C ASP A 125 -12.10 -10.94 20.88
N GLN A 126 -11.36 -11.30 19.84
CA GLN A 126 -11.84 -11.20 18.48
C GLN A 126 -11.20 -12.24 17.58
N VAL A 127 -11.92 -12.64 16.54
CA VAL A 127 -11.42 -13.48 15.46
C VAL A 127 -11.69 -12.76 14.15
N THR A 128 -10.66 -12.60 13.33
CA THR A 128 -10.75 -12.01 11.99
C THR A 128 -10.43 -13.05 10.94
N LEU A 129 -11.31 -13.21 9.96
CA LEU A 129 -11.04 -13.93 8.73
C LEU A 129 -10.79 -12.90 7.63
N SER A 130 -9.71 -13.06 6.89
CA SER A 130 -9.39 -12.24 5.72
C SER A 130 -9.17 -13.12 4.50
N LEU A 131 -9.78 -12.75 3.39
CA LEU A 131 -9.58 -13.33 2.07
C LEU A 131 -8.99 -12.25 1.19
N SER A 132 -7.88 -12.53 0.51
CA SER A 132 -7.33 -11.57 -0.44
C SER A 132 -6.88 -12.21 -1.74
N LEU A 133 -6.93 -11.41 -2.80
CA LEU A 133 -6.45 -11.77 -4.13
C LEU A 133 -5.61 -10.62 -4.66
N SER A 134 -4.37 -10.91 -5.00
CA SER A 134 -3.49 -9.95 -5.68
C SER A 134 -3.30 -10.38 -7.14
N ARG A 135 -3.49 -9.44 -8.07
CA ARG A 135 -3.10 -9.57 -9.47
C ARG A 135 -1.87 -8.71 -9.69
N ILE A 136 -0.78 -9.33 -10.14
CA ILE A 136 0.47 -8.66 -10.44
C ILE A 136 0.64 -8.66 -11.97
N ALA A 137 0.61 -7.48 -12.58
CA ALA A 137 0.93 -7.28 -13.98
C ALA A 137 2.39 -6.84 -14.12
N ASN A 138 3.04 -7.32 -15.19
CA ASN A 138 4.48 -7.26 -15.41
C ASN A 138 5.28 -7.87 -14.25
N ALA A 139 4.81 -9.02 -13.74
CA ALA A 139 5.42 -9.70 -12.61
C ALA A 139 6.91 -9.98 -12.85
N GLY A 140 7.74 -9.67 -11.87
CA GLY A 140 9.21 -9.80 -11.99
C GLY A 140 9.81 -8.83 -13.01
N ARG A 141 9.12 -7.72 -13.32
CA ARG A 141 9.51 -6.72 -14.34
C ARG A 141 9.60 -7.28 -15.75
N GLN A 142 8.87 -8.36 -16.03
CA GLN A 142 8.77 -8.96 -17.36
C GLN A 142 7.51 -8.45 -18.04
N SER A 143 7.65 -7.67 -19.12
CA SER A 143 6.52 -7.08 -19.84
C SER A 143 5.53 -8.16 -20.29
N GLY A 144 4.26 -8.00 -19.91
CA GLY A 144 3.18 -8.94 -20.24
C GLY A 144 3.04 -10.14 -19.30
N ALA A 145 3.97 -10.36 -18.36
CA ALA A 145 3.82 -11.40 -17.36
C ALA A 145 2.70 -11.07 -16.38
N ILE A 146 1.87 -12.05 -16.03
CA ILE A 146 0.77 -11.89 -15.07
C ILE A 146 0.90 -12.99 -14.01
N SER A 147 0.74 -12.61 -12.74
CA SER A 147 0.69 -13.55 -11.62
C SER A 147 -0.50 -13.26 -10.71
N PHE A 148 -1.03 -14.29 -10.07
CA PHE A 148 -2.11 -14.19 -9.10
C PHE A 148 -1.66 -14.80 -7.77
N LEU A 149 -1.92 -14.08 -6.68
CA LEU A 149 -1.58 -14.52 -5.32
C LEU A 149 -2.84 -14.45 -4.45
N PRO A 150 -3.57 -15.57 -4.31
CA PRO A 150 -4.63 -15.68 -3.31
C PRO A 150 -4.02 -15.91 -1.91
N GLU A 151 -4.64 -15.34 -0.89
CA GLU A 151 -4.24 -15.51 0.50
C GLU A 151 -5.49 -15.60 1.39
N ILE A 152 -5.46 -16.53 2.34
CA ILE A 152 -6.47 -16.67 3.38
C ILE A 152 -5.74 -16.56 4.72
N ALA A 153 -6.22 -15.68 5.59
CA ALA A 153 -5.65 -15.47 6.91
C ALA A 153 -6.74 -15.52 7.99
N VAL A 154 -6.40 -16.14 9.13
CA VAL A 154 -7.23 -16.12 10.34
C VAL A 154 -6.39 -15.58 11.48
N LEU A 155 -6.84 -14.48 12.08
CA LEU A 155 -6.17 -13.83 13.20
C LEU A 155 -7.08 -13.83 14.44
N GLY A 156 -6.64 -14.49 15.51
CA GLY A 156 -7.29 -14.44 16.80
C GLY A 156 -6.55 -13.52 17.76
N LYS A 157 -7.27 -12.64 18.46
CA LYS A 157 -6.78 -11.92 19.63
C LYS A 157 -7.54 -12.45 20.84
N VAL A 158 -6.80 -12.98 21.81
CA VAL A 158 -7.34 -13.53 23.05
C VAL A 158 -6.65 -12.85 24.21
N SER A 159 -7.44 -12.32 25.13
CA SER A 159 -6.93 -11.68 26.34
C SER A 159 -6.96 -12.69 27.48
N TRP A 160 -5.78 -13.11 27.92
CA TRP A 160 -5.64 -13.93 29.12
C TRP A 160 -5.69 -13.02 30.34
N LYS A 161 -6.62 -13.30 31.27
CA LYS A 161 -6.65 -12.75 32.63
C LYS A 161 -6.12 -13.78 33.60
#